data_AF-A0AA36ID22-F1
#
_entry.id   AF-A0AA36ID22-F1
#
_cell.length_a   1.000
_cell.length_b   1.000
_cell.length_c   1.000
_cell.angle_alpha   90.00
_cell.angle_beta   90.00
_cell.angle_gamma   90.00
#
_symmetry.space_group_name_H-M   'P 1'
#
loop_
_entity.id
_entity.type
_entity.pdbx_description
1 polymer ?
#
loop_
_entity_poly.entity_id
_entity_poly.type
_entity_poly.pdbx_seq_one_letter_code
_entity_poly.pdbx_strand_id
1 'polypeptide(L)'
;MAPFATSACKKPRAQRFPGRRAAPAGLGATPQVALAGSALQKLPDKLPLGLEGELRARLCVALATREDERIARERAHATAVEPTRAVRQAPLPLRPGEWSPRWRVLRGHDAFPGQDLGRVPVTALAQAKAFCEKKGLAGAVLFGGMVYLRAQTAEALVAAAQPQEGADLLLRSGSPDAPPPHVQAPQNVAKKMRVAVLATQDEFNETCLFDMGMVSNTGNGRRYAAQALLRELLTADGVELAAVLVYDSKNETGRWALPLEGPQRLSLSTRHGPPVTAWRGSMGQLLGACCGELFVDLAISIQARRTCLELMLRSIQATKYVVMGHDYNLPFGPWGMEVEPDMLALHKSFIQDPRVTMFCTSQHLQHYVERFSDGKVKTRLCYCADYGYFDGPNFPPEKCEGKYVTFISPSPAKGLAIVLRLALMFPDTEFLCVSTVWTKSLHEVQLRAHPNIRVVPGSDDIDEVYRQTAVLVMPSLWSESFGLVAVEAQLRGLCVVSSDSCGLQEANFLEELRVPVSLVHDSRTREMLRGISLSAAELSLDPLRKCRTGQQHIHDAHCLIASEAEASGFAGCLRRLADPSERRRLGQLARERALQHVHSRRGAFTRSLQAGGA
;
A
#
# COMPACT_ATOMS: atom_id res chain seq x y z
N MET A 1 62.86 -28.51 9.20
CA MET A 1 63.07 -28.79 7.76
C MET A 1 62.47 -27.65 6.96
N ALA A 2 63.26 -27.10 6.06
CA ALA A 2 63.13 -25.77 5.47
C ALA A 2 61.93 -25.59 4.49
N PRO A 3 61.46 -24.35 4.30
CA PRO A 3 60.46 -23.95 3.32
C PRO A 3 61.11 -23.59 1.97
N PHE A 4 60.38 -23.73 0.85
CA PHE A 4 60.80 -23.25 -0.46
C PHE A 4 59.76 -22.35 -1.11
N ALA A 5 60.31 -21.37 -1.83
CA ALA A 5 59.70 -20.13 -2.27
C ALA A 5 59.33 -20.13 -3.77
N THR A 6 58.44 -19.20 -4.12
CA THR A 6 58.40 -18.36 -5.34
C THR A 6 58.69 -18.96 -6.73
N SER A 7 57.78 -18.73 -7.68
CA SER A 7 58.16 -18.06 -8.94
C SER A 7 57.00 -17.29 -9.57
N ALA A 8 57.31 -16.09 -10.02
CA ALA A 8 56.48 -15.18 -10.78
C ALA A 8 56.94 -15.16 -12.25
N CYS A 9 56.02 -14.88 -13.15
CA CYS A 9 56.30 -14.45 -14.53
C CYS A 9 55.01 -13.76 -15.02
N LYS A 10 54.96 -12.60 -15.66
CA LYS A 10 55.87 -11.51 -16.06
C LYS A 10 54.94 -10.52 -16.80
N LYS A 11 54.94 -9.23 -16.50
CA LYS A 11 54.30 -8.22 -17.37
C LYS A 11 55.04 -8.16 -18.72
N PRO A 12 54.36 -7.74 -19.80
CA PRO A 12 55.03 -6.88 -20.77
C PRO A 12 54.35 -5.52 -20.96
N ARG A 13 55.23 -4.58 -21.28
CA ARG A 13 55.02 -3.16 -21.55
C ARG A 13 54.19 -2.93 -22.82
N ALA A 14 53.43 -1.83 -22.80
CA ALA A 14 52.84 -1.23 -23.98
C ALA A 14 53.92 -0.70 -24.94
N GLN A 15 53.85 -1.12 -26.21
CA GLN A 15 54.48 -0.46 -27.35
C GLN A 15 53.39 0.14 -28.25
N ARG A 16 53.73 1.26 -28.88
CA ARG A 16 52.84 2.23 -29.52
C ARG A 16 52.97 2.12 -31.06
N PHE A 17 51.81 2.27 -31.74
CA PHE A 17 51.54 2.68 -33.14
C PHE A 17 51.84 1.72 -34.31
N PRO A 18 51.24 1.92 -35.52
CA PRO A 18 49.94 2.52 -35.90
C PRO A 18 49.14 1.64 -36.93
N GLY A 19 47.87 1.96 -37.22
CA GLY A 19 47.24 1.54 -38.49
C GLY A 19 45.76 1.14 -38.44
N ARG A 20 44.91 2.07 -38.94
CA ARG A 20 43.59 1.91 -39.58
C ARG A 20 42.87 0.55 -39.42
N ARG A 21 41.69 0.57 -38.79
CA ARG A 21 40.62 -0.39 -39.06
C ARG A 21 39.39 0.31 -39.62
N ALA A 22 39.04 -0.10 -40.83
CA ALA A 22 37.79 0.17 -41.52
C ALA A 22 36.61 -0.49 -40.76
N ALA A 23 35.45 0.18 -40.82
CA ALA A 23 34.18 -0.34 -40.36
C ALA A 23 33.65 -1.44 -41.30
N PRO A 24 32.92 -2.44 -40.78
CA PRO A 24 31.83 -3.05 -41.53
C PRO A 24 30.49 -2.88 -40.82
N ALA A 25 29.46 -2.79 -41.66
CA ALA A 25 28.11 -2.37 -41.39
C ALA A 25 27.25 -3.38 -40.62
N GLY A 26 26.29 -2.83 -39.86
CA GLY A 26 24.87 -3.19 -39.93
C GLY A 26 24.41 -4.51 -39.29
N LEU A 27 23.90 -4.44 -38.06
CA LEU A 27 22.89 -5.37 -37.53
C LEU A 27 21.93 -4.63 -36.59
N GLY A 28 20.72 -4.37 -37.12
CA GLY A 28 19.42 -4.46 -36.43
C GLY A 28 19.17 -3.58 -35.20
N ALA A 29 18.90 -2.30 -35.41
CA ALA A 29 18.10 -1.52 -34.46
C ALA A 29 16.64 -2.00 -34.51
N THR A 30 16.10 -2.45 -33.37
CA THR A 30 14.67 -2.65 -33.16
C THR A 30 13.94 -1.30 -33.29
N PRO A 31 12.88 -1.17 -34.09
CA PRO A 31 12.16 0.09 -34.18
C PRO A 31 11.26 0.21 -32.95
N GLN A 32 11.66 1.02 -31.97
CA GLN A 32 10.68 1.76 -31.18
C GLN A 32 9.98 2.70 -32.16
N VAL A 33 8.83 2.27 -32.69
CA VAL A 33 7.97 3.17 -33.47
C VAL A 33 7.34 4.13 -32.48
N ALA A 34 8.00 5.27 -32.28
CA ALA A 34 7.29 6.48 -31.91
C ALA A 34 6.31 6.77 -33.06
N LEU A 35 5.01 6.51 -32.83
CA LEU A 35 3.97 6.97 -33.73
C LEU A 35 4.01 8.50 -33.71
N ALA A 36 4.65 9.09 -34.72
CA ALA A 36 4.65 10.53 -34.93
C ALA A 36 3.20 11.04 -35.04
N GLY A 37 2.94 12.26 -34.56
CA GLY A 37 1.59 12.82 -34.34
C GLY A 37 0.62 12.81 -35.52
N SER A 38 1.07 12.55 -36.76
CA SER A 38 0.18 12.39 -37.93
C SER A 38 -0.48 11.01 -38.04
N ALA A 39 0.05 9.97 -37.38
CA ALA A 39 -0.52 8.61 -37.43
C ALA A 39 -1.70 8.40 -36.45
N LEU A 40 -1.77 9.19 -35.37
CA LEU A 40 -2.86 9.15 -34.39
C LEU A 40 -4.22 9.64 -34.95
N GLN A 41 -4.20 10.44 -36.02
CA GLN A 41 -5.41 10.98 -36.66
C GLN A 41 -6.20 9.97 -37.51
N LYS A 42 -5.62 8.80 -37.84
CA LYS A 42 -6.27 7.75 -38.65
C LYS A 42 -6.77 6.56 -37.84
N LEU A 43 -6.70 6.62 -36.51
CA LEU A 43 -7.20 5.55 -35.65
C LEU A 43 -8.73 5.58 -35.59
N PRO A 44 -9.41 4.42 -35.55
CA PRO A 44 -10.86 4.37 -35.34
C PRO A 44 -11.25 5.04 -34.01
N ASP A 45 -12.50 5.49 -33.90
CA ASP A 45 -12.99 6.12 -32.67
C ASP A 45 -13.14 5.14 -31.51
N LYS A 46 -13.48 3.88 -31.82
CA LYS A 46 -13.64 2.79 -30.86
C LYS A 46 -12.85 1.56 -31.28
N LEU A 47 -12.43 0.77 -30.29
CA LEU A 47 -11.81 -0.54 -30.51
C LEU A 47 -12.86 -1.52 -31.09
N PRO A 48 -12.65 -2.13 -32.27
CA PRO A 48 -13.60 -3.11 -32.80
C PRO A 48 -13.66 -4.37 -31.93
N LEU A 49 -14.87 -4.84 -31.61
CA LEU A 49 -15.05 -6.01 -30.72
C LEU A 49 -14.51 -7.31 -31.31
N GLY A 50 -14.65 -7.52 -32.62
CA GLY A 50 -14.16 -8.73 -33.31
C GLY A 50 -12.65 -8.75 -33.59
N LEU A 51 -11.90 -7.74 -33.14
CA LEU A 51 -10.45 -7.71 -33.31
C LEU A 51 -9.78 -8.57 -32.23
N GLU A 52 -8.88 -9.46 -32.65
CA GLU A 52 -8.19 -10.41 -31.77
C GLU A 52 -6.66 -10.31 -31.83
N GLY A 53 -5.99 -10.99 -30.90
CA GLY A 53 -4.54 -11.18 -30.89
C GLY A 53 -3.71 -9.89 -30.82
N GLU A 54 -2.54 -9.93 -31.45
CA GLU A 54 -1.56 -8.83 -31.41
C GLU A 54 -2.12 -7.53 -32.01
N LEU A 55 -2.93 -7.62 -33.06
CA LEU A 55 -3.51 -6.45 -33.71
C LEU A 55 -4.46 -5.71 -32.76
N ARG A 56 -5.27 -6.45 -31.99
CA ARG A 56 -6.10 -5.89 -30.92
C ARG A 56 -5.25 -5.17 -29.89
N ALA A 57 -4.21 -5.82 -29.38
CA ALA A 57 -3.34 -5.24 -28.35
C ALA A 57 -2.69 -3.94 -28.83
N ARG A 58 -2.14 -3.94 -30.04
CA ARG A 58 -1.52 -2.75 -30.65
C ARG A 58 -2.50 -1.60 -30.83
N LEU A 59 -3.70 -1.87 -31.33
CA LEU A 59 -4.72 -0.83 -31.51
C LEU A 59 -5.22 -0.30 -30.17
N CYS A 60 -5.43 -1.18 -29.20
CA CYS A 60 -5.83 -0.82 -27.84
C CYS A 60 -4.82 0.13 -27.19
N VAL A 61 -3.52 -0.20 -27.28
CA VAL A 61 -2.43 0.65 -26.80
C VAL A 61 -2.42 2.01 -27.51
N ALA A 62 -2.57 2.03 -28.84
CA ALA A 62 -2.60 3.29 -29.59
C ALA A 62 -3.77 4.21 -29.17
N LEU A 63 -4.97 3.64 -28.98
CA LEU A 63 -6.14 4.38 -28.50
C LEU A 63 -5.97 4.87 -27.05
N ALA A 64 -5.38 4.05 -26.19
CA ALA A 64 -5.09 4.42 -24.80
C ALA A 64 -4.09 5.58 -24.74
N THR A 65 -3.01 5.53 -25.54
CA THR A 65 -2.05 6.63 -25.63
C THR A 65 -2.72 7.92 -26.10
N ARG A 66 -3.61 7.85 -27.12
CA ARG A 66 -4.38 9.01 -27.59
C ARG A 66 -5.23 9.62 -26.47
N GLU A 67 -5.84 8.77 -25.65
CA GLU A 67 -6.68 9.18 -24.53
C GLU A 67 -5.84 9.79 -23.39
N ASP A 68 -4.71 9.18 -23.05
CA ASP A 68 -3.77 9.70 -22.06
C ASP A 68 -3.26 11.09 -22.48
N GLU A 69 -2.95 11.29 -23.75
CA GLU A 69 -2.57 12.60 -24.28
C GLU A 69 -3.73 13.61 -24.24
N ARG A 70 -4.97 13.19 -24.51
CA ARG A 70 -6.16 14.06 -24.39
C ARG A 70 -6.35 14.50 -22.95
N ILE A 71 -6.31 13.57 -22.00
CA ILE A 71 -6.42 13.84 -20.56
C ILE A 71 -5.27 14.75 -20.10
N ALA A 72 -4.04 14.51 -20.57
CA ALA A 72 -2.90 15.36 -20.25
C ALA A 72 -3.07 16.78 -20.78
N ARG A 73 -3.58 16.96 -22.01
CA ARG A 73 -3.90 18.28 -22.58
C ARG A 73 -5.00 18.97 -21.79
N GLU A 74 -6.10 18.29 -21.48
CA GLU A 74 -7.19 18.85 -20.68
C GLU A 74 -6.73 19.28 -19.29
N ARG A 75 -5.88 18.48 -18.64
CA ARG A 75 -5.27 18.84 -17.36
C ARG A 75 -4.36 20.05 -17.47
N ALA A 76 -3.49 20.10 -18.49
CA ALA A 76 -2.65 21.25 -18.74
C ALA A 76 -3.46 22.54 -18.97
N HIS A 77 -4.65 22.43 -19.58
CA HIS A 77 -5.59 23.55 -19.72
C HIS A 77 -6.35 23.86 -18.42
N ALA A 78 -6.60 22.84 -17.58
CA ALA A 78 -7.35 22.98 -16.33
C ALA A 78 -6.52 23.48 -15.14
N THR A 79 -5.17 23.40 -15.18
CA THR A 79 -4.33 23.81 -14.04
C THR A 79 -3.56 25.11 -14.28
N ALA A 80 -4.18 26.22 -13.85
CA ALA A 80 -3.57 27.19 -12.95
C ALA A 80 -3.88 26.82 -11.48
N VAL A 81 -3.70 25.55 -11.11
CA VAL A 81 -3.98 25.02 -9.77
C VAL A 81 -2.65 24.68 -9.12
N GLU A 82 -2.38 25.33 -7.99
CA GLU A 82 -1.18 25.08 -7.18
C GLU A 82 -1.02 23.57 -6.89
N PRO A 83 0.17 22.99 -7.15
CA PRO A 83 0.43 21.56 -6.90
C PRO A 83 0.26 21.17 -5.42
N THR A 84 0.25 22.14 -4.53
CA THR A 84 0.27 21.96 -3.09
C THR A 84 -1.10 22.22 -2.50
N ARG A 85 -1.84 21.17 -2.13
CA ARG A 85 -2.77 21.34 -1.02
C ARG A 85 -1.90 21.47 0.23
N ALA A 86 -1.46 22.69 0.56
CA ALA A 86 -0.91 22.98 1.87
C ALA A 86 -1.86 22.40 2.91
N VAL A 87 -1.35 21.77 3.97
CA VAL A 87 -2.19 21.25 5.05
C VAL A 87 -3.02 22.42 5.58
N ARG A 88 -4.30 22.46 5.21
CA ARG A 88 -5.14 23.67 5.40
C ARG A 88 -5.68 23.81 6.82
N GLN A 89 -5.56 22.76 7.64
CA GLN A 89 -6.11 22.76 8.99
C GLN A 89 -5.01 23.02 10.02
N ALA A 90 -5.26 23.99 10.91
CA ALA A 90 -4.42 24.18 12.09
C ALA A 90 -4.41 22.87 12.90
N PRO A 91 -3.23 22.42 13.38
CA PRO A 91 -3.15 21.20 14.17
C PRO A 91 -3.92 21.37 15.48
N LEU A 92 -4.57 20.29 15.91
CA LEU A 92 -5.27 20.25 17.20
C LEU A 92 -4.30 20.46 18.37
N PRO A 93 -4.77 21.00 19.51
CA PRO A 93 -3.99 20.98 20.73
C PRO A 93 -3.73 19.52 21.15
N LEU A 94 -2.53 19.29 21.72
CA LEU A 94 -2.19 17.96 22.24
C LEU A 94 -3.08 17.64 23.44
N ARG A 95 -3.63 16.43 23.46
CA ARG A 95 -4.39 15.92 24.60
C ARG A 95 -3.43 15.48 25.72
N PRO A 96 -3.85 15.48 26.99
CA PRO A 96 -3.06 14.90 28.07
C PRO A 96 -2.64 13.46 27.72
N GLY A 97 -1.34 13.16 27.83
CA GLY A 97 -0.76 11.85 27.51
C GLY A 97 -0.20 11.71 26.08
N GLU A 98 -0.61 12.58 25.14
CA GLU A 98 -0.06 12.60 23.78
C GLU A 98 1.41 13.01 23.75
N TRP A 99 2.15 12.38 22.85
CA TRP A 99 3.58 12.59 22.67
C TRP A 99 3.89 13.72 21.67
N SER A 100 4.99 14.43 21.92
CA SER A 100 5.58 15.43 21.02
C SER A 100 7.11 15.33 21.00
N PRO A 101 7.76 15.64 19.87
CA PRO A 101 9.20 15.54 19.74
C PRO A 101 9.95 16.60 20.57
N ARG A 102 11.02 16.19 21.26
CA ARG A 102 11.97 17.13 21.91
C ARG A 102 13.14 17.53 21.02
N TRP A 103 13.36 16.80 19.92
CA TRP A 103 14.42 17.12 18.96
C TRP A 103 13.82 17.72 17.70
N ARG A 104 14.41 18.83 17.24
CA ARG A 104 14.13 19.41 15.93
C ARG A 104 15.00 18.69 14.89
N VAL A 105 14.47 18.53 13.68
CA VAL A 105 15.21 17.87 12.59
C VAL A 105 15.19 18.77 11.37
N LEU A 106 16.35 19.33 11.01
CA LEU A 106 16.51 20.06 9.74
C LEU A 106 16.74 19.04 8.62
N ARG A 107 15.71 18.81 7.81
CA ARG A 107 15.73 17.82 6.74
C ARG A 107 16.67 18.24 5.61
N GLY A 108 17.42 17.30 5.05
CA GLY A 108 18.28 17.56 3.89
C GLY A 108 19.39 18.58 4.20
N HIS A 109 19.83 18.65 5.45
CA HIS A 109 20.89 19.53 5.91
C HIS A 109 21.92 18.75 6.72
N ASP A 110 23.18 19.13 6.54
CA ASP A 110 24.30 18.80 7.42
C ASP A 110 24.81 20.10 8.06
N ALA A 111 25.58 20.03 9.14
CA ALA A 111 26.33 21.17 9.68
C ALA A 111 27.82 20.82 9.70
N PHE A 112 28.62 21.51 8.89
CA PHE A 112 30.07 21.30 8.77
C PHE A 112 30.94 22.41 9.42
N PRO A 113 30.98 22.53 10.76
CA PRO A 113 32.13 23.22 11.36
C PRO A 113 32.76 22.43 12.51
N GLY A 114 33.73 21.55 12.21
CA GLY A 114 34.56 20.87 13.23
C GLY A 114 34.53 19.35 13.15
N GLN A 115 35.57 18.70 13.68
CA GLN A 115 35.72 17.24 13.67
C GLN A 115 34.51 16.57 14.33
N ASP A 116 34.01 15.49 13.74
CA ASP A 116 33.06 14.59 14.40
C ASP A 116 33.66 14.13 15.73
N LEU A 117 32.92 14.26 16.83
CA LEU A 117 33.36 13.65 18.11
C LEU A 117 33.40 12.12 18.00
N GLY A 118 32.62 11.59 17.06
CA GLY A 118 32.53 10.18 16.74
C GLY A 118 31.31 9.94 15.86
N ARG A 119 31.23 8.72 15.33
CA ARG A 119 30.04 8.24 14.62
C ARG A 119 29.63 6.89 15.15
N VAL A 120 28.33 6.67 15.23
CA VAL A 120 27.74 5.38 15.59
C VAL A 120 26.72 4.96 14.53
N PRO A 121 26.40 3.67 14.39
CA PRO A 121 25.32 3.23 13.52
C PRO A 121 23.99 3.84 13.95
N VAL A 122 23.06 4.05 13.03
CA VAL A 122 21.71 4.57 13.33
C VAL A 122 20.92 3.68 14.31
N THR A 123 21.28 2.39 14.44
CA THR A 123 20.72 1.51 15.48
C THR A 123 21.06 1.95 16.91
N ALA A 124 22.12 2.75 17.08
CA ALA A 124 22.51 3.36 18.35
C ALA A 124 22.00 4.80 18.51
N LEU A 125 21.07 5.28 17.67
CA LEU A 125 20.58 6.66 17.70
C LEU A 125 20.01 7.07 19.07
N ALA A 126 19.25 6.20 19.74
CA ALA A 126 18.75 6.50 21.09
C ALA A 126 19.89 6.73 22.09
N GLN A 127 20.95 5.92 22.03
CA GLN A 127 22.13 6.06 22.88
C GLN A 127 22.93 7.32 22.53
N ALA A 128 23.04 7.63 21.24
CA ALA A 128 23.66 8.86 20.74
C ALA A 128 22.92 10.10 21.27
N LYS A 129 21.59 10.15 21.19
CA LYS A 129 20.78 11.24 21.73
C LYS A 129 20.94 11.37 23.25
N ALA A 130 20.87 10.26 23.99
CA ALA A 130 21.09 10.27 25.43
C ALA A 130 22.52 10.72 25.81
N PHE A 131 23.52 10.34 25.03
CA PHE A 131 24.90 10.80 25.19
C PHE A 131 25.01 12.30 24.93
N CYS A 132 24.41 12.81 23.86
CA CYS A 132 24.35 14.24 23.58
C CYS A 132 23.69 15.00 24.75
N GLU A 133 22.55 14.53 25.24
CA GLU A 133 21.85 15.13 26.39
C GLU A 133 22.75 15.16 27.64
N LYS A 134 23.40 14.04 27.99
CA LYS A 134 24.29 13.95 29.15
C LYS A 134 25.53 14.84 29.04
N LYS A 135 26.05 15.03 27.82
CA LYS A 135 27.28 15.80 27.55
C LYS A 135 27.00 17.26 27.20
N GLY A 136 25.73 17.67 27.12
CA GLY A 136 25.36 19.01 26.68
C GLY A 136 25.69 19.28 25.20
N LEU A 137 25.83 18.23 24.38
CA LEU A 137 26.05 18.37 22.94
C LEU A 137 24.73 18.77 22.27
N ALA A 138 24.82 19.67 21.30
CA ALA A 138 23.63 20.34 20.80
C ALA A 138 23.04 19.76 19.51
N GLY A 139 23.74 18.80 18.88
CA GLY A 139 23.19 18.13 17.70
C GLY A 139 23.94 16.90 17.23
N ALA A 140 23.35 16.26 16.23
CA ALA A 140 23.90 15.11 15.53
C ALA A 140 23.42 15.13 14.08
N VAL A 141 24.11 14.45 13.17
CA VAL A 141 23.69 14.33 11.77
C VAL A 141 23.39 12.87 11.45
N LEU A 142 22.22 12.61 10.88
CA LEU A 142 21.88 11.32 10.29
C LEU A 142 22.28 11.34 8.82
N PHE A 143 23.23 10.50 8.42
CA PHE A 143 23.65 10.39 7.02
C PHE A 143 24.20 8.99 6.74
N GLY A 144 23.82 8.39 5.60
CA GLY A 144 24.36 7.09 5.17
C GLY A 144 24.21 5.95 6.18
N GLY A 145 23.14 5.95 6.99
CA GLY A 145 22.91 4.92 8.03
C GLY A 145 23.74 5.11 9.31
N MET A 146 24.42 6.24 9.44
CA MET A 146 25.24 6.61 10.60
C MET A 146 24.69 7.85 11.30
N VAL A 147 25.01 7.98 12.59
CA VAL A 147 24.78 9.15 13.42
C VAL A 147 26.15 9.78 13.71
N TYR A 148 26.35 11.01 13.26
CA TYR A 148 27.58 11.77 13.46
C TYR A 148 27.37 12.77 14.60
N LEU A 149 28.13 12.62 15.69
CA LEU A 149 27.99 13.45 16.89
C LEU A 149 28.72 14.79 16.70
N ARG A 150 28.01 15.88 16.97
CA ARG A 150 28.53 17.25 16.83
C ARG A 150 28.91 17.84 18.19
N ALA A 151 30.07 18.50 18.25
CA ALA A 151 30.59 19.14 19.46
C ALA A 151 30.02 20.53 19.73
N GLN A 152 29.43 21.15 18.70
CA GLN A 152 29.10 22.56 18.65
C GLN A 152 27.73 22.84 19.31
N THR A 153 27.45 24.11 19.60
CA THR A 153 26.16 24.55 20.14
C THR A 153 25.05 24.49 19.08
N ALA A 154 23.78 24.54 19.49
CA ALA A 154 22.66 24.42 18.56
C ALA A 154 22.66 25.60 17.58
N GLU A 155 22.98 26.80 18.08
CA GLU A 155 23.07 28.03 17.32
C GLU A 155 24.21 27.94 16.29
N ALA A 156 25.37 27.40 16.67
CA ALA A 156 26.49 27.20 15.76
C ALA A 156 26.19 26.15 14.68
N LEU A 157 25.48 25.08 15.03
CA LEU A 157 25.04 24.07 14.07
C LEU A 157 24.00 24.61 13.09
N VAL A 158 23.03 25.40 13.57
CA VAL A 158 22.05 26.07 12.71
C VAL A 158 22.75 27.07 11.78
N ALA A 159 23.67 27.87 12.30
CA ALA A 159 24.41 28.86 11.50
C ALA A 159 25.27 28.21 10.41
N ALA A 160 25.78 27.00 10.66
CA ALA A 160 26.59 26.24 9.73
C ALA A 160 25.81 25.19 8.93
N ALA A 161 24.48 25.14 9.07
CA ALA A 161 23.66 24.19 8.35
C ALA A 161 23.75 24.46 6.84
N GLN A 162 24.12 23.45 6.07
CA GLN A 162 24.24 23.49 4.62
C GLN A 162 23.36 22.40 4.01
N PRO A 163 22.69 22.66 2.88
CA PRO A 163 21.93 21.63 2.18
C PRO A 163 22.80 20.43 1.81
N GLN A 164 22.36 19.24 2.18
CA GLN A 164 22.96 17.97 1.79
C GLN A 164 21.87 16.91 1.66
N GLU A 165 21.69 16.42 0.44
CA GLU A 165 20.69 15.39 0.15
C GLU A 165 20.95 14.11 0.96
N GLY A 166 19.89 13.59 1.58
CA GLY A 166 19.96 12.40 2.43
C GLY A 166 20.61 12.61 3.80
N ALA A 167 21.06 13.82 4.15
CA ALA A 167 21.49 14.17 5.50
C ALA A 167 20.37 14.87 6.26
N ASP A 168 20.17 14.52 7.53
CA ASP A 168 19.25 15.24 8.41
C ASP A 168 20.00 15.70 9.67
N LEU A 169 19.97 17.01 9.97
CA LEU A 169 20.60 17.60 11.14
C LEU A 169 19.62 17.62 12.31
N LEU A 170 19.93 16.86 13.35
CA LEU A 170 19.18 16.76 14.59
C LEU A 170 19.70 17.83 15.55
N LEU A 171 18.78 18.64 16.07
CA LEU A 171 19.07 19.71 17.00
C LEU A 171 18.26 19.52 18.26
N ARG A 172 18.90 19.60 19.42
CA ARG A 172 18.19 19.57 20.69
C ARG A 172 17.38 20.86 20.83
N SER A 173 16.07 20.77 21.11
CA SER A 173 15.29 21.98 21.42
C SER A 173 15.78 22.58 22.75
N GLY A 174 16.01 23.89 22.76
CA GLY A 174 16.81 24.60 23.76
C GLY A 174 16.15 24.82 25.13
N SER A 175 15.16 24.04 25.56
CA SER A 175 14.66 24.16 26.93
C SER A 175 15.25 23.07 27.81
N PRO A 176 16.26 23.38 28.65
CA PRO A 176 16.65 22.51 29.76
C PRO A 176 15.51 22.29 30.78
N ASP A 177 14.41 23.06 30.68
CA ASP A 177 13.22 23.01 31.54
C ASP A 177 12.01 22.31 30.90
N ALA A 178 12.13 21.73 29.69
CA ALA A 178 11.08 20.87 29.18
C ALA A 178 11.01 19.62 30.08
N PRO A 179 9.90 19.38 30.80
CA PRO A 179 9.86 18.32 31.78
C PRO A 179 10.17 16.98 31.10
N PRO A 180 11.02 16.12 31.70
CA PRO A 180 11.17 14.77 31.21
C PRO A 180 9.79 14.12 31.19
N PRO A 181 9.34 13.47 30.11
CA PRO A 181 8.15 12.66 30.19
C PRO A 181 8.52 11.45 31.04
N HIS A 182 8.21 11.54 32.33
CA HIS A 182 8.07 10.53 33.39
C HIS A 182 8.52 11.11 34.74
N VAL A 183 7.69 11.99 35.32
CA VAL A 183 7.56 12.05 36.78
C VAL A 183 6.14 11.60 37.10
N GLN A 184 6.04 10.34 37.49
CA GLN A 184 4.94 9.67 38.20
C GLN A 184 3.54 9.82 37.59
N ALA A 185 3.04 8.71 37.05
CA ALA A 185 1.60 8.53 36.88
C ALA A 185 0.90 8.84 38.23
N PRO A 186 -0.22 9.58 38.25
CA PRO A 186 -1.02 9.72 39.45
C PRO A 186 -1.34 8.32 39.97
N GLN A 187 -0.95 8.03 41.23
CA GLN A 187 -0.98 6.70 41.85
C GLN A 187 -2.39 6.10 42.05
N ASN A 188 -3.43 6.69 41.44
CA ASN A 188 -4.83 6.31 41.62
C ASN A 188 -5.67 6.28 40.33
N VAL A 189 -5.05 6.24 39.15
CA VAL A 189 -5.77 6.02 37.88
C VAL A 189 -5.38 4.65 37.34
N ALA A 190 -6.37 3.81 37.02
CA ALA A 190 -6.13 2.53 36.34
C ALA A 190 -5.23 2.78 35.11
N LYS A 191 -4.06 2.14 35.07
CA LYS A 191 -3.04 2.40 34.03
C LYS A 191 -3.62 2.01 32.67
N LYS A 192 -3.91 3.03 31.83
CA LYS A 192 -4.30 2.81 30.43
C LYS A 192 -3.13 2.25 29.64
N MET A 193 -3.42 1.36 28.69
CA MET A 193 -2.45 0.87 27.72
C MET A 193 -2.12 1.98 26.71
N ARG A 194 -0.87 2.44 26.69
CA ARG A 194 -0.39 3.44 25.75
C ARG A 194 -0.10 2.81 24.40
N VAL A 195 -0.65 3.38 23.33
CA VAL A 195 -0.53 2.87 21.96
C VAL A 195 0.08 3.92 21.05
N ALA A 196 1.04 3.53 20.22
CA ALA A 196 1.50 4.33 19.07
C ALA A 196 1.12 3.63 17.76
N VAL A 197 0.67 4.39 16.77
CA VAL A 197 0.33 3.88 15.44
C VAL A 197 1.26 4.49 14.40
N LEU A 198 1.88 3.66 13.58
CA LEU A 198 2.62 4.04 12.39
C LEU A 198 1.80 3.72 11.15
N ALA A 199 1.53 4.76 10.36
CA ALA A 199 0.86 4.68 9.07
C ALA A 199 1.74 5.30 7.97
N THR A 200 1.34 5.15 6.71
CA THR A 200 1.93 5.91 5.60
C THR A 200 0.99 7.05 5.19
N GLN A 201 1.51 7.98 4.41
CA GLN A 201 0.71 9.10 3.91
C GLN A 201 -0.50 8.69 3.05
N ASP A 202 -0.52 7.47 2.51
CA ASP A 202 -1.59 7.07 1.59
C ASP A 202 -2.86 6.61 2.32
N GLU A 203 -2.80 6.46 3.65
CA GLU A 203 -3.93 6.13 4.53
C GLU A 203 -4.82 7.32 4.92
N PHE A 204 -4.49 8.56 4.54
CA PHE A 204 -5.27 9.74 4.96
C PHE A 204 -5.42 10.76 3.84
N ASN A 205 -6.58 11.43 3.76
CA ASN A 205 -6.87 12.39 2.70
C ASN A 205 -5.98 13.64 2.79
N GLU A 206 -5.59 14.01 4.01
CA GLU A 206 -4.77 15.17 4.34
C GLU A 206 -3.32 15.02 3.88
N THR A 207 -2.87 13.78 3.70
CA THR A 207 -1.48 13.45 3.36
C THR A 207 -1.36 12.68 2.05
N CYS A 208 -2.45 12.09 1.55
CA CYS A 208 -2.44 11.37 0.29
C CYS A 208 -2.12 12.32 -0.86
N LEU A 209 -1.20 11.89 -1.71
CA LEU A 209 -0.90 12.60 -2.94
C LEU A 209 -1.90 12.18 -4.01
N PHE A 210 -2.55 13.18 -4.61
CA PHE A 210 -3.28 13.03 -5.86
C PHE A 210 -2.29 13.24 -7.01
N ASP A 211 -1.42 12.26 -7.25
CA ASP A 211 -0.46 12.38 -8.34
C ASP A 211 -1.20 12.20 -9.66
N MET A 212 -1.36 13.28 -10.44
CA MET A 212 -1.84 13.27 -11.83
C MET A 212 -2.87 12.17 -12.16
N GLY A 213 -3.95 12.09 -11.38
CA GLY A 213 -5.07 11.15 -11.61
C GLY A 213 -4.87 9.69 -11.20
N MET A 214 -3.77 9.34 -10.53
CA MET A 214 -3.65 8.10 -9.79
C MET A 214 -3.61 8.43 -8.30
N VAL A 215 -4.72 8.19 -7.60
CA VAL A 215 -4.64 8.00 -6.14
C VAL A 215 -3.64 6.86 -5.90
N SER A 216 -2.91 6.92 -4.79
CA SER A 216 -1.92 5.91 -4.43
C SER A 216 -2.35 4.47 -4.74
N ASN A 217 -1.38 3.58 -5.00
CA ASN A 217 -1.58 2.13 -5.15
C ASN A 217 -2.38 1.49 -3.99
N THR A 218 -2.64 2.21 -2.90
CA THR A 218 -3.55 1.83 -1.83
C THR A 218 -4.99 2.18 -2.20
N GLY A 219 -5.83 1.18 -2.45
CA GLY A 219 -7.27 1.40 -2.66
C GLY A 219 -7.96 2.03 -1.44
N ASN A 220 -9.06 2.76 -1.66
CA ASN A 220 -9.84 3.46 -0.62
C ASN A 220 -10.21 2.56 0.58
N GLY A 221 -10.41 1.26 0.38
CA GLY A 221 -10.67 0.32 1.48
C GLY A 221 -9.56 0.27 2.55
N ARG A 222 -8.27 0.36 2.16
CA ARG A 222 -7.16 0.39 3.12
C ARG A 222 -7.16 1.68 3.94
N ARG A 223 -7.41 2.81 3.30
CA ARG A 223 -7.56 4.12 3.93
C ARG A 223 -8.66 4.08 5.00
N TYR A 224 -9.84 3.57 4.64
CA TYR A 224 -10.95 3.48 5.58
C TYR A 224 -10.72 2.45 6.70
N ALA A 225 -9.99 1.37 6.44
CA ALA A 225 -9.56 0.42 7.49
C ALA A 225 -8.61 1.08 8.51
N ALA A 226 -7.63 1.85 8.04
CA ALA A 226 -6.73 2.62 8.92
C ALA A 226 -7.51 3.61 9.80
N GLN A 227 -8.49 4.32 9.23
CA GLN A 227 -9.31 5.27 9.95
C GLN A 227 -10.25 4.60 10.96
N ALA A 228 -10.81 3.43 10.63
CA ALA A 228 -11.62 2.63 11.56
C ALA A 228 -10.79 2.14 12.75
N LEU A 229 -9.56 1.65 12.49
CA LEU A 229 -8.62 1.25 13.55
C LEU A 229 -8.29 2.40 14.49
N LEU A 230 -8.00 3.60 13.96
CA LEU A 230 -7.75 4.77 14.79
C LEU A 230 -8.98 5.17 15.61
N ARG A 231 -10.17 5.14 15.01
CA ARG A 231 -11.42 5.42 15.73
C ARG A 231 -11.63 4.44 16.87
N GLU A 232 -11.48 3.14 16.63
CA GLU A 232 -11.58 2.08 17.65
C GLU A 232 -10.62 2.34 18.81
N LEU A 233 -9.35 2.63 18.52
CA LEU A 233 -8.33 2.93 19.55
C LEU A 233 -8.63 4.19 20.36
N LEU A 234 -9.22 5.22 19.73
CA LEU A 234 -9.60 6.46 20.40
C LEU A 234 -10.78 6.28 21.35
N THR A 235 -11.73 5.40 21.00
CA THR A 235 -12.97 5.19 21.76
C THR A 235 -12.88 4.01 22.72
N ALA A 236 -11.83 3.20 22.63
CA ALA A 236 -11.63 2.04 23.49
C ALA A 236 -11.35 2.42 24.95
N ASP A 237 -12.12 1.84 25.86
CA ASP A 237 -11.86 1.95 27.30
C ASP A 237 -10.49 1.34 27.66
N GLY A 238 -9.76 2.00 28.55
CA GLY A 238 -8.44 1.53 28.99
C GLY A 238 -7.32 1.68 27.95
N VAL A 239 -7.57 2.30 26.80
CA VAL A 239 -6.56 2.60 25.78
C VAL A 239 -6.25 4.10 25.78
N GLU A 240 -4.98 4.44 25.59
CA GLU A 240 -4.50 5.80 25.38
C GLU A 240 -3.69 5.85 24.08
N LEU A 241 -4.22 6.51 23.05
CA LEU A 241 -3.50 6.74 21.80
C LEU A 241 -2.45 7.85 22.01
N ALA A 242 -1.21 7.44 22.29
CA ALA A 242 -0.12 8.34 22.64
C ALA A 242 0.49 9.06 21.41
N ALA A 243 0.53 8.40 20.25
CA ALA A 243 1.07 8.99 19.03
C ALA A 243 0.51 8.34 17.76
N VAL A 244 0.32 9.15 16.72
CA VAL A 244 0.17 8.67 15.34
C VAL A 244 1.32 9.26 14.51
N LEU A 245 2.13 8.37 13.93
CA LEU A 245 3.22 8.73 13.04
C LEU A 245 2.80 8.43 11.59
N VAL A 246 3.03 9.38 10.69
CA VAL A 246 2.72 9.25 9.26
C VAL A 246 4.02 9.30 8.47
N TYR A 247 4.48 8.14 8.00
CA TYR A 247 5.66 8.05 7.15
C TYR A 247 5.33 8.52 5.72
N ASP A 248 6.03 9.56 5.29
CA ASP A 248 5.98 10.08 3.93
C ASP A 248 7.21 9.60 3.17
N SER A 249 7.03 8.51 2.41
CA SER A 249 8.09 7.93 1.57
C SER A 249 8.21 8.60 0.20
N LYS A 250 7.23 9.39 -0.24
CA LYS A 250 7.18 9.94 -1.61
C LYS A 250 7.97 11.24 -1.73
N ASN A 251 8.29 11.89 -0.62
CA ASN A 251 9.08 13.12 -0.56
C ASN A 251 10.59 12.95 -0.42
N GLU A 252 11.12 11.74 -0.61
CA GLU A 252 12.56 11.51 -0.74
C GLU A 252 13.13 12.13 -2.03
N THR A 253 12.28 12.46 -3.02
CA THR A 253 12.67 13.02 -4.33
C THR A 253 12.44 14.55 -4.47
N GLY A 254 12.08 15.25 -3.39
CA GLY A 254 11.96 16.72 -3.37
C GLY A 254 10.74 17.34 -4.06
N ARG A 255 9.82 16.54 -4.62
CA ARG A 255 8.64 17.05 -5.36
C ARG A 255 7.57 17.73 -4.49
N TRP A 256 7.51 17.47 -3.18
CA TRP A 256 6.53 18.09 -2.28
C TRP A 256 7.14 18.53 -0.94
N ALA A 257 6.56 19.57 -0.34
CA ALA A 257 7.11 20.23 0.84
C ALA A 257 6.70 19.51 2.13
N LEU A 258 7.55 18.62 2.67
CA LEU A 258 7.60 18.45 4.12
C LEU A 258 8.29 19.68 4.72
N PRO A 259 7.89 20.12 5.93
CA PRO A 259 8.59 21.20 6.61
C PRO A 259 10.06 20.88 6.77
N LEU A 260 10.88 21.91 6.63
CA LEU A 260 12.32 21.77 6.82
C LEU A 260 12.66 21.40 8.26
N GLU A 261 11.93 21.97 9.23
CA GLU A 261 12.33 21.98 10.64
C GLU A 261 11.83 20.80 11.50
N GLY A 262 11.33 19.73 10.87
CA GLY A 262 11.02 18.46 11.52
C GLY A 262 9.69 17.88 11.07
N PRO A 263 9.21 16.80 11.73
CA PRO A 263 7.90 16.25 11.45
C PRO A 263 6.81 17.30 11.60
N GLN A 264 5.92 17.37 10.61
CA GLN A 264 4.77 18.25 10.60
C GLN A 264 3.68 17.69 11.52
N ARG A 265 3.18 18.51 12.45
CA ARG A 265 1.97 18.17 13.21
C ARG A 265 0.71 18.39 12.35
N LEU A 266 -0.18 17.43 12.34
CA LEU A 266 -1.40 17.39 11.52
C LEU A 266 -2.62 17.02 12.36
N SER A 267 -3.80 17.42 11.87
CA SER A 267 -5.09 16.86 12.29
C SER A 267 -5.55 15.89 11.19
N LEU A 268 -5.71 14.61 11.53
CA LEU A 268 -6.19 13.58 10.62
C LEU A 268 -7.67 13.30 10.88
N SER A 269 -8.47 13.26 9.82
CA SER A 269 -9.86 12.84 9.91
C SER A 269 -9.94 11.33 10.12
N THR A 270 -10.76 10.90 11.08
CA THR A 270 -11.22 9.51 11.18
C THR A 270 -12.66 9.47 10.67
N ARG A 271 -12.95 8.62 9.68
CA ARG A 271 -14.31 8.50 9.14
C ARG A 271 -15.28 8.12 10.28
N HIS A 272 -16.28 8.97 10.50
CA HIS A 272 -17.28 8.82 11.57
C HIS A 272 -16.71 8.80 13.00
N GLY A 273 -15.56 9.42 13.22
CA GLY A 273 -14.94 9.53 14.54
C GLY A 273 -14.32 10.91 14.79
N PRO A 274 -13.81 11.16 16.01
CA PRO A 274 -13.09 12.39 16.29
C PRO A 274 -11.76 12.45 15.52
N PRO A 275 -11.30 13.65 15.12
CA PRO A 275 -10.00 13.78 14.49
C PRO A 275 -8.86 13.44 15.46
N VAL A 276 -7.70 13.09 14.89
CA VAL A 276 -6.51 12.63 15.61
C VAL A 276 -5.31 13.52 15.30
N THR A 277 -4.55 13.89 16.35
CA THR A 277 -3.26 14.54 16.17
C THR A 277 -2.23 13.54 15.65
N ALA A 278 -1.51 13.88 14.58
CA ALA A 278 -0.46 13.04 14.01
C ALA A 278 0.80 13.83 13.67
N TRP A 279 1.92 13.12 13.52
CA TRP A 279 3.21 13.66 13.13
C TRP A 279 3.67 13.04 11.81
N ARG A 280 3.73 13.84 10.75
CA ARG A 280 4.16 13.41 9.40
C ARG A 280 5.61 13.79 9.13
N GLY A 281 6.41 12.88 8.63
CA GLY A 281 7.81 13.19 8.25
C GLY A 281 8.45 12.13 7.37
N SER A 282 9.67 12.44 6.92
CA SER A 282 10.58 11.48 6.27
C SER A 282 11.08 10.43 7.29
N MET A 283 11.80 9.41 6.80
CA MET A 283 12.46 8.41 7.65
C MET A 283 13.36 9.07 8.70
N GLY A 284 14.29 9.94 8.29
CA GLY A 284 15.23 10.57 9.21
C GLY A 284 14.58 11.60 10.14
N GLN A 285 13.54 12.32 9.68
CA GLN A 285 12.74 13.19 10.55
C GLN A 285 12.03 12.42 11.66
N LEU A 286 11.35 11.31 11.34
CA LEU A 286 10.63 10.51 12.33
C LEU A 286 11.59 9.73 13.24
N LEU A 287 12.71 9.22 12.73
CA LEU A 287 13.77 8.62 13.55
C LEU A 287 14.35 9.65 14.52
N GLY A 288 14.78 10.81 14.02
CA GLY A 288 15.38 11.86 14.85
C GLY A 288 14.42 12.37 15.92
N ALA A 289 13.13 12.51 15.58
CA ALA A 289 12.09 12.94 16.50
C ALA A 289 11.77 11.89 17.59
N CYS A 290 11.54 10.63 17.22
CA CYS A 290 10.93 9.64 18.13
C CYS A 290 11.95 8.70 18.80
N CYS A 291 13.07 8.39 18.13
CA CYS A 291 14.00 7.35 18.59
C CYS A 291 14.54 7.68 19.99
N GLY A 292 14.28 6.76 20.94
CA GLY A 292 14.65 6.92 22.35
C GLY A 292 13.72 7.80 23.19
N GLU A 293 12.63 8.30 22.63
CA GLU A 293 11.71 9.24 23.32
C GLU A 293 10.26 8.78 23.37
N LEU A 294 9.81 7.98 22.41
CA LEU A 294 8.43 7.50 22.36
C LEU A 294 8.32 6.12 23.02
N PHE A 295 7.90 6.12 24.29
CA PHE A 295 7.66 4.91 25.10
C PHE A 295 6.17 4.59 25.17
N VAL A 296 5.79 3.39 24.75
CA VAL A 296 4.40 2.91 24.73
C VAL A 296 4.33 1.43 25.13
N ASP A 297 3.16 0.94 25.49
CA ASP A 297 2.97 -0.49 25.75
C ASP A 297 2.88 -1.25 24.40
N LEU A 298 2.21 -0.66 23.41
CA LEU A 298 1.97 -1.28 22.09
C LEU A 298 2.29 -0.32 20.93
N ALA A 299 3.06 -0.79 19.95
CA ALA A 299 3.24 -0.11 18.66
C ALA A 299 2.53 -0.89 17.55
N ILE A 300 1.80 -0.20 16.68
CA ILE A 300 1.06 -0.82 15.56
C ILE A 300 1.53 -0.20 14.25
N SER A 301 2.06 -1.02 13.33
CA SER A 301 2.26 -0.61 11.93
C SER A 301 1.06 -1.05 11.08
N ILE A 302 0.45 -0.12 10.36
CA ILE A 302 -0.68 -0.43 9.44
C ILE A 302 -0.21 -1.20 8.20
N GLN A 303 1.09 -1.17 7.89
CA GLN A 303 1.66 -1.89 6.76
C GLN A 303 2.81 -2.80 7.17
N ALA A 304 2.87 -3.99 6.55
CA ALA A 304 3.98 -4.92 6.66
C ALA A 304 5.10 -4.64 5.66
N ARG A 305 5.36 -3.38 5.32
CA ARG A 305 6.49 -3.01 4.45
C ARG A 305 7.78 -2.91 5.27
N ARG A 306 8.91 -3.31 4.69
CA ARG A 306 10.25 -3.21 5.30
C ARG A 306 10.52 -1.85 5.95
N THR A 307 10.29 -0.75 5.24
CA THR A 307 10.53 0.62 5.75
C THR A 307 9.61 1.00 6.92
N CYS A 308 8.36 0.54 6.92
CA CYS A 308 7.44 0.77 8.03
C CYS A 308 7.87 -0.03 9.27
N LEU A 309 8.24 -1.30 9.09
CA LEU A 309 8.75 -2.12 10.18
C LEU A 309 10.08 -1.59 10.73
N GLU A 310 10.98 -1.17 9.85
CA GLU A 310 12.25 -0.54 10.22
C GLU A 310 12.02 0.71 11.06
N LEU A 311 11.16 1.62 10.57
CA LEU A 311 10.84 2.83 11.28
C LEU A 311 10.17 2.52 12.63
N MET A 312 9.17 1.64 12.66
CA MET A 312 8.48 1.25 13.91
C MET A 312 9.47 0.71 14.95
N LEU A 313 10.28 -0.29 14.58
CA LEU A 313 11.20 -0.99 15.50
C LEU A 313 12.40 -0.14 15.94
N ARG A 314 12.78 0.87 15.15
CA ARG A 314 13.90 1.76 15.49
C ARG A 314 13.45 3.06 16.16
N SER A 315 12.24 3.54 15.89
CA SER A 315 11.76 4.84 16.37
C SER A 315 10.92 4.75 17.64
N ILE A 316 10.18 3.65 17.85
CA ILE A 316 9.25 3.48 18.97
C ILE A 316 9.81 2.46 19.96
N GLN A 317 9.81 2.80 21.25
CA GLN A 317 10.13 1.87 22.33
C GLN A 317 8.84 1.26 22.87
N ALA A 318 8.47 0.07 22.39
CA ALA A 318 7.27 -0.65 22.80
C ALA A 318 7.56 -2.02 23.43
N THR A 319 6.66 -2.48 24.31
CA THR A 319 6.72 -3.85 24.86
C THR A 319 6.25 -4.90 23.86
N LYS A 320 5.24 -4.55 23.05
CA LYS A 320 4.68 -5.38 21.98
C LYS A 320 4.62 -4.59 20.68
N TYR A 321 4.84 -5.27 19.57
CA TYR A 321 4.73 -4.71 18.23
C TYR A 321 3.70 -5.51 17.44
N VAL A 322 2.78 -4.82 16.81
CA VAL A 322 1.78 -5.39 15.91
C VAL A 322 1.99 -4.83 14.52
N VAL A 323 1.87 -5.69 13.52
CA VAL A 323 1.84 -5.28 12.12
C VAL A 323 0.56 -5.79 11.48
N MET A 324 -0.17 -4.90 10.81
CA MET A 324 -1.40 -5.27 10.14
C MET A 324 -1.08 -5.89 8.76
N GLY A 325 -1.54 -7.12 8.57
CA GLY A 325 -1.40 -7.90 7.35
C GLY A 325 -2.62 -7.73 6.46
N HIS A 326 -2.46 -6.94 5.38
CA HIS A 326 -3.56 -6.61 4.46
C HIS A 326 -3.25 -6.90 2.98
N ASP A 327 -2.04 -7.36 2.66
CA ASP A 327 -1.65 -7.81 1.32
C ASP A 327 -0.54 -8.87 1.42
N TYR A 328 -0.20 -9.46 0.27
CA TYR A 328 0.82 -10.50 0.15
C TYR A 328 2.19 -9.93 -0.24
N ASN A 329 2.41 -8.62 -0.13
CA ASN A 329 3.70 -7.99 -0.41
C ASN A 329 4.65 -8.18 0.77
N LEU A 330 5.01 -9.43 1.01
CA LEU A 330 5.80 -9.91 2.14
C LEU A 330 7.12 -10.48 1.63
N PRO A 331 8.14 -10.64 2.49
CA PRO A 331 9.45 -11.14 2.05
C PRO A 331 9.47 -12.68 1.93
N PHE A 332 8.30 -13.31 1.83
CA PHE A 332 8.13 -14.75 1.72
C PHE A 332 7.08 -15.10 0.66
N GLY A 333 7.18 -16.34 0.16
CA GLY A 333 6.31 -16.89 -0.86
C GLY A 333 6.38 -16.13 -2.20
N PRO A 334 5.55 -16.53 -3.17
CA PRO A 334 5.73 -16.11 -4.56
C PRO A 334 5.18 -14.72 -4.89
N TRP A 335 4.44 -14.08 -3.97
CA TRP A 335 3.67 -12.86 -4.27
C TRP A 335 4.37 -11.56 -3.91
N GLY A 336 5.46 -11.61 -3.12
CA GLY A 336 6.23 -10.44 -2.72
C GLY A 336 6.81 -9.67 -3.90
N MET A 337 6.95 -8.35 -3.77
CA MET A 337 7.57 -7.48 -4.80
C MET A 337 9.06 -7.29 -4.60
N GLU A 338 9.56 -7.45 -3.38
CA GLU A 338 10.99 -7.30 -3.05
C GLU A 338 11.75 -8.54 -3.56
N VAL A 339 12.86 -8.30 -4.26
CA VAL A 339 13.65 -9.36 -4.93
C VAL A 339 15.13 -9.32 -4.58
N GLU A 340 15.62 -8.20 -4.07
CA GLU A 340 17.04 -8.04 -3.72
C GLU A 340 17.35 -8.83 -2.43
N PRO A 341 18.35 -9.72 -2.43
CA PRO A 341 18.62 -10.61 -1.29
C PRO A 341 18.82 -9.88 0.05
N ASP A 342 19.59 -8.79 0.05
CA ASP A 342 19.88 -8.03 1.27
C ASP A 342 18.62 -7.35 1.83
N MET A 343 17.77 -6.86 0.93
CA MET A 343 16.53 -6.17 1.28
C MET A 343 15.50 -7.17 1.82
N LEU A 344 15.40 -8.35 1.19
CA LEU A 344 14.60 -9.47 1.66
C LEU A 344 15.07 -9.96 3.03
N ALA A 345 16.39 -10.13 3.23
CA ALA A 345 16.96 -10.55 4.51
C ALA A 345 16.64 -9.55 5.62
N LEU A 346 16.78 -8.24 5.33
CA LEU A 346 16.45 -7.17 6.26
C LEU A 346 14.95 -7.11 6.57
N HIS A 347 14.08 -7.31 5.58
CA HIS A 347 12.65 -7.35 5.80
C HIS A 347 12.26 -8.56 6.67
N LYS A 348 12.80 -9.74 6.37
CA LYS A 348 12.61 -10.96 7.18
C LYS A 348 13.03 -10.73 8.64
N SER A 349 14.18 -10.09 8.87
CA SER A 349 14.67 -9.87 10.24
C SER A 349 13.75 -8.99 11.07
N PHE A 350 13.08 -8.00 10.46
CA PHE A 350 12.11 -7.16 11.17
C PHE A 350 10.79 -7.88 11.46
N ILE A 351 10.21 -8.56 10.47
CA ILE A 351 8.89 -9.20 10.64
C ILE A 351 8.96 -10.49 11.48
N GLN A 352 10.14 -11.13 11.55
CA GLN A 352 10.42 -12.30 12.41
C GLN A 352 10.97 -11.91 13.78
N ASP A 353 11.06 -10.61 14.11
CA ASP A 353 11.41 -10.19 15.46
C ASP A 353 10.42 -10.81 16.46
N PRO A 354 10.89 -11.49 17.53
CA PRO A 354 10.03 -12.22 18.45
C PRO A 354 9.00 -11.33 19.18
N ARG A 355 9.19 -10.00 19.15
CA ARG A 355 8.26 -9.01 19.73
C ARG A 355 7.16 -8.58 18.75
N VAL A 356 7.28 -8.93 17.46
CA VAL A 356 6.32 -8.60 16.41
C VAL A 356 5.27 -9.70 16.27
N THR A 357 4.00 -9.31 16.20
CA THR A 357 2.88 -10.20 15.83
C THR A 357 2.15 -9.61 14.63
N MET A 358 1.97 -10.41 13.59
CA MET A 358 1.25 -10.03 12.38
C MET A 358 -0.25 -10.33 12.52
N PHE A 359 -1.08 -9.30 12.38
CA PHE A 359 -2.53 -9.38 12.44
C PHE A 359 -3.08 -9.52 11.02
N CYS A 360 -3.39 -10.74 10.61
CA CYS A 360 -3.79 -11.10 9.26
C CYS A 360 -5.29 -10.85 9.04
N THR A 361 -5.65 -10.18 7.95
CA THR A 361 -7.06 -9.86 7.62
C THR A 361 -7.91 -11.05 7.17
N SER A 362 -7.35 -12.26 7.10
CA SER A 362 -8.04 -13.49 6.72
C SER A 362 -7.26 -14.72 7.19
N GLN A 363 -7.96 -15.85 7.30
CA GLN A 363 -7.36 -17.14 7.61
C GLN A 363 -6.42 -17.56 6.48
N HIS A 364 -6.76 -17.32 5.21
CA HIS A 364 -5.85 -17.63 4.12
C HIS A 364 -4.54 -16.84 4.24
N LEU A 365 -4.57 -15.53 4.52
CA LEU A 365 -3.34 -14.76 4.68
C LEU A 365 -2.53 -15.22 5.89
N GLN A 366 -3.21 -15.61 6.99
CA GLN A 366 -2.56 -16.21 8.15
C GLN A 366 -1.81 -17.50 7.77
N HIS A 367 -2.49 -18.45 7.14
CA HIS A 367 -1.89 -19.71 6.69
C HIS A 367 -0.76 -19.49 5.68
N TYR A 368 -0.89 -18.51 4.78
CA TYR A 368 0.18 -18.12 3.85
C TYR A 368 1.44 -17.72 4.62
N VAL A 369 1.31 -16.82 5.59
CA VAL A 369 2.45 -16.32 6.37
C VAL A 369 3.08 -17.44 7.19
N GLU A 370 2.28 -18.25 7.87
CA GLU A 370 2.75 -19.38 8.66
C GLU A 370 3.53 -20.38 7.80
N ARG A 371 2.98 -20.75 6.62
CA ARG A 371 3.63 -21.66 5.67
C ARG A 371 4.97 -21.11 5.18
N PHE A 372 4.96 -19.91 4.59
CA PHE A 372 6.15 -19.41 3.89
C PHE A 372 7.20 -18.79 4.81
N SER A 373 6.87 -18.57 6.08
CA SER A 373 7.85 -18.17 7.10
C SER A 373 8.41 -19.35 7.89
N ASP A 374 8.04 -20.59 7.58
CA ASP A 374 8.34 -21.79 8.38
C ASP A 374 7.87 -21.64 9.86
N GLY A 375 6.73 -20.99 10.08
CA GLY A 375 6.21 -20.68 11.42
C GLY A 375 7.03 -19.67 12.23
N LYS A 376 8.00 -18.98 11.62
CA LYS A 376 8.86 -18.00 12.32
C LYS A 376 8.16 -16.66 12.58
N VAL A 377 7.09 -16.36 11.87
CA VAL A 377 6.29 -15.15 12.12
C VAL A 377 5.12 -15.50 13.02
N LYS A 378 4.99 -14.79 14.15
CA LYS A 378 3.80 -14.87 15.00
C LYS A 378 2.63 -14.23 14.28
N THR A 379 1.54 -14.95 14.13
CA THR A 379 0.34 -14.52 13.40
C THR A 379 -0.89 -14.55 14.30
N ARG A 380 -1.86 -13.70 13.99
CA ARG A 380 -3.20 -13.72 14.59
C ARG A 380 -4.22 -13.26 13.57
N LEU A 381 -5.38 -13.91 13.54
CA LEU A 381 -6.51 -13.46 12.73
C LEU A 381 -7.09 -12.14 13.27
N CYS A 382 -7.19 -11.14 12.41
CA CYS A 382 -7.78 -9.84 12.71
C CYS A 382 -8.56 -9.30 11.50
N TYR A 383 -9.86 -9.57 11.43
CA TYR A 383 -10.71 -9.06 10.35
C TYR A 383 -10.94 -7.56 10.50
N CYS A 384 -11.32 -6.87 9.43
CA CYS A 384 -11.70 -5.46 9.50
C CYS A 384 -12.94 -5.22 10.40
N ALA A 385 -13.79 -6.24 10.56
CA ALA A 385 -14.89 -6.22 11.52
C ALA A 385 -14.42 -6.19 12.99
N ASP A 386 -13.20 -6.61 13.29
CA ASP A 386 -12.69 -6.70 14.67
C ASP A 386 -12.46 -5.34 15.31
N TYR A 387 -12.20 -4.32 14.49
CA TYR A 387 -12.00 -2.91 14.87
C TYR A 387 -13.03 -1.99 14.19
N GLY A 388 -14.23 -2.54 13.95
CA GLY A 388 -15.41 -1.75 13.60
C GLY A 388 -15.40 -1.10 12.22
N TYR A 389 -14.68 -1.63 11.22
CA TYR A 389 -14.72 -1.06 9.86
C TYR A 389 -16.16 -0.92 9.32
N PHE A 390 -17.00 -1.92 9.58
CA PHE A 390 -18.41 -1.97 9.17
C PHE A 390 -19.35 -1.32 10.19
N ASP A 391 -18.82 -0.57 11.16
CA ASP A 391 -19.58 0.16 12.18
C ASP A 391 -19.55 1.65 11.80
N GLY A 392 -20.60 2.11 11.14
CA GLY A 392 -20.76 3.50 10.70
C GLY A 392 -22.19 3.75 10.20
N PRO A 393 -22.61 5.02 10.03
CA PRO A 393 -23.98 5.36 9.62
C PRO A 393 -24.39 4.73 8.28
N ASN A 394 -23.44 4.38 7.41
CA ASN A 394 -23.70 3.70 6.15
C ASN A 394 -23.82 2.17 6.30
N PHE A 395 -23.87 1.64 7.52
CA PHE A 395 -23.95 0.20 7.79
C PHE A 395 -24.93 -0.14 8.93
N PRO A 396 -25.88 -1.06 8.69
CA PRO A 396 -26.32 -1.55 7.39
C PRO A 396 -27.24 -0.49 6.73
N PRO A 397 -27.06 -0.15 5.45
CA PRO A 397 -27.95 0.81 4.80
C PRO A 397 -29.20 0.08 4.27
N GLU A 398 -30.05 0.84 3.59
CA GLU A 398 -31.24 0.33 2.90
C GLU A 398 -30.88 -0.76 1.88
N LYS A 399 -31.84 -1.66 1.61
CA LYS A 399 -31.68 -2.70 0.60
C LYS A 399 -31.49 -2.04 -0.77
N CYS A 400 -30.55 -2.57 -1.55
CA CYS A 400 -30.28 -2.08 -2.90
C CYS A 400 -31.02 -2.94 -3.94
N GLU A 401 -31.76 -2.29 -4.85
CA GLU A 401 -32.51 -2.94 -5.95
C GLU A 401 -32.15 -2.31 -7.29
N GLY A 402 -30.85 -2.27 -7.59
CA GLY A 402 -30.35 -1.76 -8.85
C GLY A 402 -30.61 -2.67 -10.04
N LYS A 403 -30.18 -2.25 -11.23
CA LYS A 403 -30.32 -3.00 -12.49
C LYS A 403 -29.00 -3.51 -13.07
N TYR A 404 -27.87 -2.94 -12.65
CA TYR A 404 -26.58 -3.22 -13.28
C TYR A 404 -25.87 -4.43 -12.68
N VAL A 405 -25.25 -5.24 -13.53
CA VAL A 405 -24.16 -6.12 -13.08
C VAL A 405 -22.89 -5.26 -12.94
N THR A 406 -22.39 -5.14 -11.72
CA THR A 406 -21.37 -4.14 -11.38
C THR A 406 -19.99 -4.77 -11.17
N PHE A 407 -18.95 -4.11 -11.68
CA PHE A 407 -17.55 -4.45 -11.45
C PHE A 407 -16.80 -3.22 -10.93
N ILE A 408 -16.04 -3.39 -9.85
CA ILE A 408 -15.25 -2.31 -9.26
C ILE A 408 -13.78 -2.54 -9.56
N SER A 409 -13.08 -1.49 -9.98
CA SER A 409 -11.66 -1.50 -10.33
C SER A 409 -11.25 -2.46 -11.46
N PRO A 410 -11.91 -2.46 -12.64
CA PRO A 410 -11.51 -3.32 -13.75
C PRO A 410 -10.03 -3.16 -14.09
N SER A 411 -9.29 -4.25 -14.02
CA SER A 411 -7.86 -4.37 -14.32
C SER A 411 -7.51 -5.85 -14.49
N PRO A 412 -6.34 -6.23 -15.04
CA PRO A 412 -6.00 -7.65 -15.19
C PRO A 412 -6.05 -8.42 -13.88
N ALA A 413 -5.48 -7.87 -12.82
CA ALA A 413 -5.51 -8.46 -11.47
C ALA A 413 -6.94 -8.65 -10.95
N LYS A 414 -7.84 -7.71 -11.23
CA LYS A 414 -9.26 -7.77 -10.80
C LYS A 414 -10.18 -8.49 -11.80
N GLY A 415 -9.62 -9.17 -12.79
CA GLY A 415 -10.38 -10.02 -13.71
C GLY A 415 -11.00 -9.32 -14.92
N LEU A 416 -10.39 -8.23 -15.41
CA LEU A 416 -10.84 -7.54 -16.63
C LEU A 416 -11.12 -8.51 -17.80
N ALA A 417 -10.28 -9.53 -17.98
CA ALA A 417 -10.46 -10.53 -19.04
C ALA A 417 -11.80 -11.28 -18.95
N ILE A 418 -12.27 -11.57 -17.72
CA ILE A 418 -13.56 -12.21 -17.46
C ILE A 418 -14.69 -11.20 -17.68
N VAL A 419 -14.54 -9.96 -17.21
CA VAL A 419 -15.54 -8.88 -17.42
C VAL A 419 -15.83 -8.68 -18.90
N LEU A 420 -14.79 -8.55 -19.73
CA LEU A 420 -14.92 -8.37 -21.18
C LEU A 420 -15.63 -9.57 -21.83
N ARG A 421 -15.31 -10.80 -21.40
CA ARG A 421 -15.98 -12.00 -21.89
C ARG A 421 -17.45 -12.06 -21.49
N LEU A 422 -17.78 -11.72 -20.24
CA LEU A 422 -19.17 -11.67 -19.78
C LEU A 422 -20.00 -10.65 -20.57
N ALA A 423 -19.43 -9.48 -20.88
CA ALA A 423 -20.12 -8.48 -21.70
C ALA A 423 -20.43 -8.98 -23.12
N LEU A 424 -19.59 -9.85 -23.70
CA LEU A 424 -19.88 -10.52 -24.98
C LEU A 424 -20.97 -11.58 -24.86
N MET A 425 -20.96 -12.35 -23.77
CA MET A 425 -21.91 -13.45 -23.55
C MET A 425 -23.32 -12.99 -23.18
N PHE A 426 -23.46 -11.75 -22.69
CA PHE A 426 -24.72 -11.18 -22.23
C PHE A 426 -24.96 -9.80 -22.87
N PRO A 427 -25.22 -9.73 -24.20
CA PRO A 427 -25.36 -8.47 -24.92
C PRO A 427 -26.53 -7.61 -24.40
N ASP A 428 -27.57 -8.23 -23.85
CA ASP A 428 -28.77 -7.55 -23.32
C ASP A 428 -28.66 -7.16 -21.84
N THR A 429 -27.58 -7.55 -21.15
CA THR A 429 -27.33 -7.19 -19.75
C THR A 429 -26.56 -5.89 -19.68
N GLU A 430 -27.07 -4.93 -18.92
CA GLU A 430 -26.35 -3.68 -18.64
C GLU A 430 -25.29 -3.90 -17.54
N PHE A 431 -24.04 -3.56 -17.87
CA PHE A 431 -22.91 -3.63 -16.95
C PHE A 431 -22.47 -2.24 -16.50
N LEU A 432 -22.11 -2.12 -15.22
CA LEU A 432 -21.53 -0.91 -14.64
C LEU A 432 -20.09 -1.18 -14.19
N CYS A 433 -19.13 -0.52 -14.81
CA CYS A 433 -17.70 -0.64 -14.49
C CYS A 433 -17.22 0.64 -13.79
N VAL A 434 -16.79 0.51 -12.54
CA VAL A 434 -16.31 1.62 -11.71
C VAL A 434 -14.79 1.72 -11.80
N SER A 435 -14.30 2.74 -12.51
CA SER A 435 -12.87 3.02 -12.68
C SER A 435 -12.26 3.57 -11.40
N THR A 436 -11.16 2.95 -10.96
CA THR A 436 -10.37 3.41 -9.81
C THR A 436 -8.89 3.51 -10.19
N VAL A 437 -7.99 3.67 -9.22
CA VAL A 437 -6.53 3.70 -9.42
C VAL A 437 -5.95 2.48 -10.14
N TRP A 438 -6.68 1.36 -10.12
CA TRP A 438 -6.27 0.13 -10.80
C TRP A 438 -6.65 0.13 -12.28
N THR A 439 -7.61 0.97 -12.67
CA THR A 439 -8.18 1.04 -14.02
C THR A 439 -7.43 2.10 -14.83
N LYS A 440 -6.66 1.65 -15.81
CA LYS A 440 -5.90 2.53 -16.71
C LYS A 440 -6.72 2.85 -17.95
N SER A 441 -6.31 3.88 -18.70
CA SER A 441 -6.94 4.26 -19.98
C SER A 441 -7.03 3.08 -20.96
N LEU A 442 -6.03 2.19 -20.97
CA LEU A 442 -6.04 0.95 -21.75
C LEU A 442 -7.20 -0.01 -21.38
N HIS A 443 -7.61 -0.03 -20.11
CA HIS A 443 -8.76 -0.82 -19.68
C HIS A 443 -10.06 -0.13 -20.06
N GLU A 444 -10.16 1.19 -19.86
CA GLU A 444 -11.35 1.97 -20.23
C GLU A 444 -11.66 1.92 -21.72
N VAL A 445 -10.64 2.01 -22.58
CA VAL A 445 -10.78 1.87 -24.05
C VAL A 445 -11.44 0.54 -24.41
N GLN A 446 -11.05 -0.55 -23.75
CA GLN A 446 -11.64 -1.86 -23.99
C GLN A 446 -13.05 -1.94 -23.47
N LEU A 447 -13.32 -1.43 -22.27
CA LEU A 447 -14.65 -1.45 -21.67
C LEU A 447 -15.65 -0.63 -22.49
N ARG A 448 -15.28 0.59 -22.90
CA ARG A 448 -16.12 1.50 -23.70
C ARG A 448 -16.36 1.01 -25.13
N ALA A 449 -15.62 -0.01 -25.59
CA ALA A 449 -15.88 -0.68 -26.86
C ALA A 449 -17.18 -1.50 -26.83
N HIS A 450 -17.61 -1.96 -25.65
CA HIS A 450 -18.84 -2.73 -25.49
C HIS A 450 -20.04 -1.80 -25.34
N PRO A 451 -21.12 -1.99 -26.13
CA PRO A 451 -22.30 -1.12 -26.08
C PRO A 451 -23.10 -1.27 -24.77
N ASN A 452 -22.96 -2.40 -24.09
CA ASN A 452 -23.65 -2.76 -22.85
C ASN A 452 -22.82 -2.48 -21.59
N ILE A 453 -21.64 -1.85 -21.70
CA ILE A 453 -20.84 -1.44 -20.54
C ILE A 453 -20.90 0.08 -20.36
N ARG A 454 -21.35 0.51 -19.19
CA ARG A 454 -21.21 1.89 -18.72
C ARG A 454 -19.98 1.98 -17.81
N VAL A 455 -19.04 2.86 -18.15
CA VAL A 455 -17.86 3.15 -17.30
C VAL A 455 -18.10 4.45 -16.52
N VAL A 456 -17.93 4.42 -15.20
CA VAL A 456 -18.07 5.59 -14.30
C VAL A 456 -16.83 5.73 -13.42
N PRO A 457 -16.45 6.95 -13.00
CA PRO A 457 -15.39 7.12 -12.01
C PRO A 457 -15.82 6.54 -10.64
N GLY A 458 -14.83 6.18 -9.82
CA GLY A 458 -15.06 5.85 -8.41
C GLY A 458 -15.67 7.02 -7.64
N SER A 459 -16.55 6.71 -6.68
CA SER A 459 -17.16 7.67 -5.76
C SER A 459 -16.57 7.52 -4.36
N ASP A 460 -16.52 8.63 -3.62
CA ASP A 460 -16.23 8.63 -2.18
C ASP A 460 -17.40 8.04 -1.38
N ASP A 461 -18.63 8.15 -1.91
CA ASP A 461 -19.81 7.46 -1.40
C ASP A 461 -20.11 6.21 -2.23
N ILE A 462 -19.69 5.05 -1.72
CA ILE A 462 -19.90 3.77 -2.40
C ILE A 462 -21.40 3.42 -2.56
N ASP A 463 -22.29 4.02 -1.77
CA ASP A 463 -23.74 3.81 -1.89
C ASP A 463 -24.31 4.36 -3.20
N GLU A 464 -23.66 5.32 -3.84
CA GLU A 464 -24.02 5.77 -5.20
C GLU A 464 -23.85 4.65 -6.24
N VAL A 465 -22.87 3.77 -6.04
CA VAL A 465 -22.65 2.60 -6.89
C VAL A 465 -23.63 1.49 -6.52
N TYR A 466 -23.69 1.12 -5.23
CA TYR A 466 -24.47 -0.04 -4.80
C TYR A 466 -25.97 0.10 -5.04
N ARG A 467 -26.55 1.31 -4.93
CA ARG A 467 -27.97 1.55 -5.26
C ARG A 467 -28.32 1.22 -6.71
N GLN A 468 -27.33 1.30 -7.61
CA GLN A 468 -27.50 0.98 -9.03
C GLN A 468 -27.18 -0.48 -9.35
N THR A 469 -26.55 -1.20 -8.42
CA THR A 469 -26.13 -2.60 -8.57
C THR A 469 -27.28 -3.57 -8.32
N ALA A 470 -27.48 -4.51 -9.25
CA ALA A 470 -28.31 -5.71 -9.05
C ALA A 470 -27.48 -6.88 -8.51
N VAL A 471 -26.29 -7.08 -9.09
CA VAL A 471 -25.33 -8.12 -8.74
C VAL A 471 -23.93 -7.52 -8.80
N LEU A 472 -23.13 -7.70 -7.75
CA LEU A 472 -21.71 -7.34 -7.77
C LEU A 472 -20.92 -8.55 -8.25
N VAL A 473 -20.01 -8.36 -9.19
CA VAL A 473 -19.13 -9.42 -9.67
C VAL A 473 -17.68 -9.07 -9.34
N MET A 474 -16.98 -10.00 -8.70
CA MET A 474 -15.60 -9.88 -8.24
C MET A 474 -14.74 -11.01 -8.81
N PRO A 475 -14.42 -10.99 -10.11
CA PRO A 475 -13.72 -12.07 -10.79
C PRO A 475 -12.20 -11.96 -10.59
N SER A 476 -11.75 -11.67 -9.35
CA SER A 476 -10.34 -11.43 -9.05
C SER A 476 -9.47 -12.60 -9.49
N LEU A 477 -8.37 -12.29 -10.19
CA LEU A 477 -7.34 -13.24 -10.64
C LEU A 477 -6.05 -13.07 -9.82
N TRP A 478 -6.14 -12.34 -8.72
CA TRP A 478 -5.08 -11.96 -7.80
C TRP A 478 -5.38 -12.49 -6.40
N SER A 479 -4.35 -12.73 -5.60
CA SER A 479 -4.43 -13.11 -4.18
C SER A 479 -5.10 -12.03 -3.31
N GLU A 480 -6.44 -12.05 -3.24
CA GLU A 480 -7.22 -11.12 -2.41
C GLU A 480 -7.02 -11.44 -0.93
N SER A 481 -6.68 -10.44 -0.13
CA SER A 481 -6.42 -10.65 1.30
C SER A 481 -7.71 -10.82 2.11
N PHE A 482 -8.81 -10.15 1.77
CA PHE A 482 -10.14 -10.38 2.37
C PHE A 482 -11.26 -10.03 1.39
N GLY A 483 -11.29 -8.80 0.85
CA GLY A 483 -12.31 -8.38 -0.12
C GLY A 483 -13.45 -7.59 0.52
N LEU A 484 -13.13 -6.38 1.02
CA LEU A 484 -14.07 -5.50 1.75
C LEU A 484 -15.38 -5.27 1.00
N VAL A 485 -15.31 -5.01 -0.31
CA VAL A 485 -16.49 -4.70 -1.14
C VAL A 485 -17.49 -5.86 -1.24
N ALA A 486 -17.06 -7.11 -1.00
CA ALA A 486 -17.97 -8.26 -0.92
C ALA A 486 -18.87 -8.13 0.32
N VAL A 487 -18.24 -7.94 1.49
CA VAL A 487 -18.96 -7.75 2.76
C VAL A 487 -19.83 -6.50 2.72
N GLU A 488 -19.30 -5.39 2.19
CA GLU A 488 -20.06 -4.14 2.04
C GLU A 488 -21.33 -4.33 1.19
N ALA A 489 -21.24 -5.05 0.07
CA ALA A 489 -22.38 -5.33 -0.79
C ALA A 489 -23.36 -6.33 -0.14
N GLN A 490 -22.86 -7.39 0.51
CA GLN A 490 -23.73 -8.38 1.16
C GLN A 490 -24.48 -7.78 2.35
N LEU A 491 -23.89 -6.86 3.12
CA LEU A 491 -24.60 -6.09 4.15
C LEU A 491 -25.80 -5.30 3.57
N ARG A 492 -25.78 -4.97 2.27
CA ARG A 492 -26.86 -4.27 1.54
C ARG A 492 -27.89 -5.22 0.92
N GLY A 493 -27.72 -6.53 1.11
CA GLY A 493 -28.56 -7.55 0.48
C GLY A 493 -28.26 -7.79 -0.99
N LEU A 494 -27.10 -7.33 -1.50
CA LEU A 494 -26.67 -7.63 -2.86
C LEU A 494 -26.06 -9.03 -2.95
N CYS A 495 -26.35 -9.72 -4.04
CA CYS A 495 -25.62 -10.93 -4.40
C CYS A 495 -24.22 -10.57 -4.91
N VAL A 496 -23.22 -11.31 -4.45
CA VAL A 496 -21.83 -11.19 -4.91
C VAL A 496 -21.43 -12.48 -5.61
N VAL A 497 -21.08 -12.40 -6.89
CA VAL A 497 -20.46 -13.51 -7.62
C VAL A 497 -18.96 -13.28 -7.64
N SER A 498 -18.18 -14.15 -7.00
CA SER A 498 -16.75 -13.91 -6.78
C SER A 498 -15.88 -15.07 -7.23
N SER A 499 -14.59 -14.84 -7.44
CA SER A 499 -13.64 -15.96 -7.53
C SER A 499 -13.61 -16.74 -6.21
N ASP A 500 -13.44 -18.06 -6.31
CA ASP A 500 -13.29 -18.97 -5.17
C ASP A 500 -11.81 -19.11 -4.78
N SER A 501 -11.24 -18.04 -4.21
CA SER A 501 -9.79 -17.98 -3.95
C SER A 501 -9.42 -17.04 -2.82
N CYS A 502 -8.40 -17.41 -2.06
CA CYS A 502 -7.78 -16.56 -1.03
C CYS A 502 -8.79 -16.04 -0.01
N GLY A 503 -8.58 -14.84 0.54
CA GLY A 503 -9.48 -14.25 1.53
C GLY A 503 -10.90 -13.97 1.01
N LEU A 504 -11.13 -14.02 -0.31
CA LEU A 504 -12.45 -13.83 -0.89
C LEU A 504 -13.41 -14.98 -0.56
N GLN A 505 -12.87 -16.18 -0.25
CA GLN A 505 -13.65 -17.30 0.27
C GLN A 505 -14.28 -16.97 1.63
N GLU A 506 -13.62 -16.13 2.43
CA GLU A 506 -14.05 -15.73 3.76
C GLU A 506 -14.95 -14.48 3.74
N ALA A 507 -14.84 -13.65 2.69
CA ALA A 507 -15.63 -12.43 2.55
C ALA A 507 -16.91 -12.60 1.73
N ASN A 508 -16.99 -13.57 0.82
CA ASN A 508 -18.25 -13.95 0.18
C ASN A 508 -18.94 -15.06 0.95
N PHE A 509 -19.99 -14.71 1.69
CA PHE A 509 -20.70 -15.64 2.58
C PHE A 509 -21.61 -16.65 1.87
N LEU A 510 -21.69 -16.62 0.54
CA LEU A 510 -22.48 -17.56 -0.27
C LEU A 510 -21.55 -18.41 -1.14
N GLU A 511 -21.27 -19.63 -0.67
CA GLU A 511 -20.41 -20.58 -1.37
C GLU A 511 -20.86 -20.88 -2.80
N GLU A 512 -22.18 -20.99 -3.01
CA GLU A 512 -22.79 -21.25 -4.30
C GLU A 512 -22.62 -20.13 -5.35
N LEU A 513 -22.12 -18.96 -4.93
CA LEU A 513 -21.79 -17.83 -5.80
C LEU A 513 -20.27 -17.59 -5.89
N ARG A 514 -19.46 -18.51 -5.37
CA ARG A 514 -18.00 -18.52 -5.57
C ARG A 514 -17.65 -19.41 -6.77
N VAL A 515 -16.79 -18.90 -7.64
CA VAL A 515 -16.44 -19.52 -8.92
C VAL A 515 -14.95 -19.87 -8.93
N PRO A 516 -14.58 -21.15 -9.03
CA PRO A 516 -13.19 -21.54 -9.25
C PRO A 516 -12.65 -20.92 -10.55
N VAL A 517 -11.43 -20.38 -10.50
CA VAL A 517 -10.76 -19.77 -11.65
C VAL A 517 -9.47 -20.52 -12.00
N SER A 518 -9.23 -20.67 -13.30
CA SER A 518 -8.00 -21.24 -13.87
C SER A 518 -7.14 -20.18 -14.58
N LEU A 519 -7.34 -18.91 -14.20
CA LEU A 519 -6.57 -17.76 -14.64
C LEU A 519 -5.92 -17.10 -13.43
N VAL A 520 -4.64 -16.74 -13.54
CA VAL A 520 -3.89 -16.08 -12.46
C VAL A 520 -3.11 -14.91 -13.02
N HIS A 521 -3.33 -13.72 -12.47
CA HIS A 521 -2.50 -12.56 -12.73
C HIS A 521 -1.31 -12.57 -11.76
N ASP A 522 -0.13 -12.87 -12.30
CA ASP A 522 1.10 -12.85 -11.54
C ASP A 522 1.51 -11.39 -11.25
N SER A 523 1.41 -10.98 -9.99
CA SER A 523 1.77 -9.64 -9.53
C SER A 523 3.20 -9.21 -9.85
N ARG A 524 4.12 -10.18 -9.82
CA ARG A 524 5.56 -9.96 -9.90
C ARG A 524 6.00 -9.79 -11.33
N THR A 525 5.57 -10.69 -12.21
CA THR A 525 5.93 -10.66 -13.64
C THR A 525 4.94 -9.85 -14.46
N ARG A 526 3.75 -9.54 -13.92
CA ARG A 526 2.62 -8.91 -14.62
C ARG A 526 2.09 -9.74 -15.79
N GLU A 527 2.35 -11.04 -15.77
CA GLU A 527 1.85 -11.99 -16.77
C GLU A 527 0.51 -12.57 -16.34
N MET A 528 -0.27 -13.05 -17.32
CA MET A 528 -1.44 -13.88 -17.04
C MET A 528 -1.10 -15.36 -17.28
N LEU A 529 -1.26 -16.17 -16.25
CA LEU A 529 -1.10 -17.62 -16.30
C LEU A 529 -2.47 -18.26 -16.57
N ARG A 530 -2.53 -19.20 -17.51
CA ARG A 530 -3.75 -19.95 -17.88
C ARG A 530 -3.64 -21.41 -17.41
N GLY A 531 -4.78 -22.03 -17.15
CA GLY A 531 -4.87 -23.45 -16.77
C GLY A 531 -4.37 -23.75 -15.35
N ILE A 532 -4.22 -22.74 -14.49
CA ILE A 532 -3.72 -22.89 -13.12
C ILE A 532 -4.61 -22.11 -12.15
N SER A 533 -4.88 -22.67 -10.97
CA SER A 533 -5.57 -21.96 -9.89
C SER A 533 -4.59 -21.07 -9.11
N LEU A 534 -5.11 -20.08 -8.38
CA LEU A 534 -4.29 -19.27 -7.46
C LEU A 534 -3.57 -20.14 -6.41
N SER A 535 -4.24 -21.16 -5.87
CA SER A 535 -3.65 -22.10 -4.90
C SER A 535 -2.51 -22.93 -5.50
N ALA A 536 -2.66 -23.43 -6.73
CA ALA A 536 -1.61 -24.17 -7.41
C ALA A 536 -0.43 -23.26 -7.79
N ALA A 537 -0.71 -22.04 -8.24
CA ALA A 537 0.31 -21.04 -8.54
C ALA A 537 1.11 -20.66 -7.29
N GLU A 538 0.43 -20.47 -6.15
CA GLU A 538 1.07 -20.17 -4.87
C GLU A 538 2.09 -21.24 -4.45
N LEU A 539 1.80 -22.51 -4.72
CA LEU A 539 2.66 -23.64 -4.34
C LEU A 539 3.78 -23.93 -5.36
N SER A 540 3.63 -23.49 -6.62
CA SER A 540 4.53 -23.89 -7.72
C SER A 540 5.42 -22.78 -8.25
N LEU A 541 5.02 -21.51 -8.11
CA LEU A 541 5.79 -20.39 -8.63
C LEU A 541 7.06 -20.15 -7.83
N ASP A 542 8.18 -19.99 -8.53
CA ASP A 542 9.46 -19.61 -7.92
C ASP A 542 9.35 -18.19 -7.30
N PRO A 543 9.60 -18.03 -5.99
CA PRO A 543 9.63 -16.74 -5.29
C PRO A 543 10.73 -15.79 -5.75
N LEU A 544 11.65 -16.19 -6.61
CA LEU A 544 12.71 -15.35 -7.19
C LEU A 544 12.58 -15.21 -8.71
N ARG A 545 11.47 -15.68 -9.29
CA ARG A 545 11.24 -15.60 -10.74
C ARG A 545 11.34 -14.17 -11.26
N LYS A 546 11.94 -14.02 -12.43
CA LYS A 546 12.14 -12.74 -13.10
C LYS A 546 11.09 -12.53 -14.17
N CYS A 547 10.75 -11.27 -14.39
CA CYS A 547 9.92 -10.85 -15.51
C CYS A 547 10.64 -11.12 -16.85
N ARG A 548 9.88 -11.47 -17.89
CA ARG A 548 10.44 -11.55 -19.26
C ARG A 548 10.90 -10.16 -19.70
N THR A 549 11.86 -10.10 -20.62
CA THR A 549 12.30 -8.83 -21.20
C THR A 549 11.29 -8.32 -22.23
N GLY A 550 11.13 -6.99 -22.33
CA GLY A 550 10.19 -6.32 -23.26
C GLY A 550 8.87 -5.88 -22.63
N GLN A 551 8.04 -5.10 -23.34
CA GLN A 551 6.73 -4.65 -22.84
C GLN A 551 5.54 -5.48 -23.35
N GLN A 552 5.77 -6.40 -24.30
CA GLN A 552 4.71 -7.12 -24.99
C GLN A 552 3.88 -8.01 -24.05
N HIS A 553 4.53 -8.76 -23.16
CA HIS A 553 3.85 -9.61 -22.18
C HIS A 553 2.94 -8.82 -21.21
N ILE A 554 3.30 -7.56 -20.91
CA ILE A 554 2.48 -6.65 -20.09
C ILE A 554 1.21 -6.29 -20.86
N HIS A 555 1.33 -5.95 -22.14
CA HIS A 555 0.20 -5.62 -22.99
C HIS A 555 -0.73 -6.84 -23.21
N ASP A 556 -0.16 -8.04 -23.34
CA ASP A 556 -0.92 -9.27 -23.49
C ASP A 556 -1.81 -9.54 -22.27
N ALA A 557 -1.29 -9.37 -21.05
CA ALA A 557 -2.08 -9.48 -19.82
C ALA A 557 -3.17 -8.40 -19.74
N HIS A 558 -2.89 -7.19 -20.24
CA HIS A 558 -3.84 -6.08 -20.23
C HIS A 558 -4.95 -6.17 -21.29
N CYS A 559 -4.70 -6.85 -22.41
CA CYS A 559 -5.63 -6.97 -23.53
C CYS A 559 -6.30 -8.34 -23.63
N LEU A 560 -6.01 -9.22 -22.66
CA LEU A 560 -6.55 -10.57 -22.62
C LEU A 560 -8.08 -10.53 -22.49
N ILE A 561 -8.75 -11.34 -23.30
CA ILE A 561 -10.16 -11.71 -23.11
C ILE A 561 -10.17 -13.19 -22.70
N ALA A 562 -10.90 -13.52 -21.63
CA ALA A 562 -11.09 -14.90 -21.20
C ALA A 562 -11.81 -15.70 -22.31
N SER A 563 -11.66 -17.01 -22.35
CA SER A 563 -12.52 -17.88 -23.17
C SER A 563 -13.91 -18.01 -22.52
N GLU A 564 -14.89 -18.51 -23.28
CA GLU A 564 -16.20 -18.83 -22.69
C GLU A 564 -16.10 -19.89 -21.59
N ALA A 565 -15.21 -20.86 -21.74
CA ALA A 565 -14.95 -21.87 -20.72
C ALA A 565 -14.42 -21.25 -19.42
N GLU A 566 -13.47 -20.32 -19.52
CA GLU A 566 -12.91 -19.60 -18.37
C GLU A 566 -13.92 -18.66 -17.68
N ALA A 567 -14.92 -18.15 -18.40
CA ALA A 567 -15.98 -17.30 -17.84
C ALA A 567 -17.26 -18.07 -17.47
N SER A 568 -17.33 -19.38 -17.78
CA SER A 568 -18.57 -20.16 -17.73
C SER A 568 -19.20 -20.23 -16.35
N GLY A 569 -18.40 -20.38 -15.28
CA GLY A 569 -18.90 -20.41 -13.91
C GLY A 569 -19.54 -19.08 -13.48
N PHE A 570 -18.94 -17.95 -13.84
CA PHE A 570 -19.52 -16.62 -13.62
C PHE A 570 -20.81 -16.45 -14.42
N ALA A 571 -20.80 -16.85 -15.70
CA ALA A 571 -21.98 -16.81 -16.56
C ALA A 571 -23.13 -17.66 -15.99
N GLY A 572 -22.84 -18.85 -15.45
CA GLY A 572 -23.81 -19.71 -14.77
C GLY A 572 -24.47 -19.01 -13.58
N CYS A 573 -23.67 -18.38 -12.72
CA CYS A 573 -24.18 -17.61 -11.60
C CYS A 573 -25.06 -16.43 -12.05
N LEU A 574 -24.63 -15.68 -13.08
CA LEU A 574 -25.42 -14.56 -13.61
C LEU A 574 -26.75 -15.01 -14.21
N ARG A 575 -26.80 -16.15 -14.92
CA ARG A 575 -28.06 -16.72 -15.42
C ARG A 575 -29.01 -17.10 -14.28
N ARG A 576 -28.48 -17.70 -13.21
CA ARG A 576 -29.27 -18.01 -12.00
C ARG A 576 -29.83 -16.73 -11.35
N LEU A 577 -29.01 -15.69 -11.24
CA LEU A 577 -29.38 -14.41 -10.62
C LEU A 577 -30.19 -13.48 -11.55
N ALA A 578 -30.45 -13.89 -12.78
CA ALA A 578 -31.37 -13.20 -13.67
C ALA A 578 -32.82 -13.27 -13.16
N ASP A 579 -33.18 -14.37 -12.47
CA ASP A 579 -34.45 -14.49 -11.75
C ASP A 579 -34.46 -13.55 -10.52
N PRO A 580 -35.35 -12.52 -10.49
CA PRO A 580 -35.43 -11.60 -9.37
C PRO A 580 -35.81 -12.25 -8.04
N SER A 581 -36.57 -13.35 -8.06
CA SER A 581 -36.99 -14.05 -6.84
C SER A 581 -35.81 -14.75 -6.18
N GLU A 582 -35.03 -15.50 -6.96
CA GLU A 582 -33.80 -16.17 -6.51
C GLU A 582 -32.75 -15.15 -6.07
N ARG A 583 -32.56 -14.07 -6.85
CA ARG A 583 -31.63 -12.98 -6.48
C ARG A 583 -31.99 -12.34 -5.15
N ARG A 584 -33.27 -12.06 -4.89
CA ARG A 584 -33.72 -11.50 -3.60
C ARG A 584 -33.52 -12.48 -2.45
N ARG A 585 -33.84 -13.76 -2.65
CA ARG A 585 -33.66 -14.83 -1.66
C ARG A 585 -32.19 -14.96 -1.24
N LEU A 586 -31.30 -15.08 -2.22
CA LEU A 586 -29.85 -15.18 -1.98
C LEU A 586 -29.29 -13.89 -1.39
N GLY A 587 -29.72 -12.72 -1.88
CA GLY A 587 -29.32 -11.43 -1.33
C GLY A 587 -29.68 -11.28 0.15
N GLN A 588 -30.87 -11.73 0.56
CA GLN A 588 -31.27 -11.74 1.96
C GLN A 588 -30.39 -12.69 2.80
N LEU A 589 -30.15 -13.91 2.32
CA LEU A 589 -29.28 -14.88 3.00
C LEU A 589 -27.84 -14.34 3.16
N ALA A 590 -27.32 -13.70 2.12
CA ALA A 590 -26.02 -13.01 2.15
C ALA A 590 -25.96 -11.95 3.24
N ARG A 591 -27.01 -11.11 3.35
CA ARG A 591 -27.10 -10.07 4.38
C ARG A 591 -27.15 -10.64 5.78
N GLU A 592 -27.95 -11.69 6.01
CA GLU A 592 -28.05 -12.35 7.31
C GLU A 592 -26.69 -12.88 7.77
N ARG A 593 -25.97 -13.59 6.89
CA ARG A 593 -24.63 -14.12 7.19
C ARG A 593 -23.59 -13.01 7.40
N ALA A 594 -23.62 -11.96 6.58
CA ALA A 594 -22.71 -10.82 6.72
C ALA A 594 -22.93 -10.09 8.06
N LEU A 595 -24.19 -9.85 8.44
CA LEU A 595 -24.53 -9.25 9.72
C LEU A 595 -24.09 -10.14 10.88
N GLN A 596 -24.33 -11.45 10.81
CA GLN A 596 -23.88 -12.39 11.84
C GLN A 596 -22.35 -12.34 12.00
N HIS A 597 -21.60 -12.38 10.89
CA HIS A 597 -20.15 -12.28 10.90
C HIS A 597 -19.70 -10.97 11.55
N VAL A 598 -20.15 -9.82 11.06
CA VAL A 598 -19.75 -8.50 11.58
C VAL A 598 -20.06 -8.35 13.07
N HIS A 599 -21.27 -8.71 13.52
CA HIS A 599 -21.65 -8.61 14.92
C HIS A 599 -20.83 -9.51 15.83
N SER A 600 -20.52 -10.74 15.40
CA SER A 600 -19.70 -11.67 16.19
C SER A 600 -18.26 -11.21 16.39
N ARG A 601 -17.77 -10.35 15.48
CA ARG A 601 -16.39 -9.88 15.43
C ARG A 601 -16.20 -8.49 16.06
N ARG A 602 -17.25 -7.66 16.12
CA ARG A 602 -17.21 -6.29 16.66
C ARG A 602 -16.43 -6.18 17.97
N GLY A 603 -15.44 -5.28 18.02
CA GLY A 603 -14.58 -5.00 19.18
C GLY A 603 -13.64 -6.14 19.58
N ALA A 604 -13.52 -7.21 18.79
CA ALA A 604 -12.62 -8.32 19.09
C ALA A 604 -11.15 -7.87 19.11
N PHE A 605 -10.81 -6.84 18.33
CA PHE A 605 -9.47 -6.25 18.33
C PHE A 605 -9.12 -5.70 19.72
N THR A 606 -9.91 -4.78 20.26
CA THR A 606 -9.67 -4.16 21.57
C THR A 606 -9.67 -5.19 22.70
N ARG A 607 -10.63 -6.12 22.69
CA ARG A 607 -10.67 -7.24 23.65
C ARG A 607 -9.39 -8.07 23.60
N SER A 608 -8.85 -8.30 22.40
CA SER A 608 -7.62 -9.07 22.22
C SER A 608 -6.38 -8.38 22.79
N LEU A 609 -6.35 -7.04 22.77
CA LEU A 609 -5.27 -6.26 23.35
C LEU A 609 -5.32 -6.29 24.89
N GLN A 610 -6.52 -6.15 25.46
CA GLN A 610 -6.75 -6.15 26.90
C GLN A 610 -6.56 -7.53 27.54
N ALA A 611 -6.93 -8.60 26.84
CA ALA A 611 -6.75 -9.97 27.33
C ALA A 611 -5.29 -10.44 27.39
N GLY A 612 -4.35 -9.70 26.76
CA GLY A 612 -2.93 -10.05 26.68
C GLY A 612 -2.11 -9.79 27.96
N GLY A 613 -2.73 -9.84 29.13
CA GLY A 613 -2.10 -9.73 30.45
C GLY A 613 -1.62 -11.06 31.05
N ALA A 614 -1.50 -12.13 30.27
CA ALA A 614 -0.92 -13.40 30.66
C ALA A 614 0.25 -13.78 29.75
#